data_AF-A0A7W7K2I1-F1
#
_entry.id   AF-A0A7W7K2I1-F1
#
_cell.length_a   1.000
_cell.length_b   1.000
_cell.length_c   1.000
_cell.angle_alpha   90.00
_cell.angle_beta   90.00
_cell.angle_gamma   90.00
#
_symmetry.space_group_name_H-M   'P 1'
#
loop_
_entity.id
_entity.type
_entity.pdbx_description
1 polymer ?
#
loop_
_entity_poly.entity_id
_entity_poly.type
_entity_poly.pdbx_seq_one_letter_code
_entity_poly.pdbx_strand_id
1 'polypeptide(L)'
;MTSTDAHARRRNVRFWHAFVWLLVGAVTYAVALAVAVLLYPDPKDVLAPVIGPSLYLTPLFGMPYLFASARQRGWVRRVVYFSVVLTCAHVAANYLAWRHAMLSYSFEPGTQTWVRDLGTGAVGGFAGGVLALMLLVSLRLAPFTAASRAIILFGIAALTALGALGMAEGLQLTNALEYELRSSRFVFWFECVHLPWQACLAFFLAWLMRLGRRA
;
A
#
# COMPACT_ATOMS: atom_id res chain seq x y z
N MET A 1 26.89 15.34 -25.30
CA MET A 1 25.85 14.63 -24.52
C MET A 1 25.60 13.30 -25.22
N THR A 2 25.96 12.17 -24.60
CA THR A 2 25.91 10.87 -25.27
C THR A 2 24.48 10.37 -25.39
N SER A 3 24.19 9.50 -26.35
CA SER A 3 22.86 8.89 -26.52
C SER A 3 22.39 8.16 -25.25
N THR A 4 23.32 7.61 -24.46
CA THR A 4 23.12 7.01 -23.13
C THR A 4 22.57 7.99 -22.10
N ASP A 5 23.12 9.21 -22.04
CA ASP A 5 22.68 10.25 -21.09
C ASP A 5 21.24 10.70 -21.36
N ALA A 6 20.89 10.81 -22.65
CA ALA A 6 19.54 11.18 -23.06
C ALA A 6 18.50 10.09 -22.72
N HIS A 7 18.87 8.81 -22.84
CA HIS A 7 18.02 7.68 -22.46
C HIS A 7 17.83 7.60 -20.94
N ALA A 8 18.91 7.76 -20.17
CA ALA A 8 18.87 7.77 -18.71
C ALA A 8 17.99 8.92 -18.18
N ARG A 9 18.16 10.13 -18.73
CA ARG A 9 17.36 11.31 -18.37
C ARG A 9 15.87 11.10 -18.66
N ARG A 10 15.52 10.56 -19.84
CA ARG A 10 14.12 10.24 -20.18
C ARG A 10 13.54 9.21 -19.22
N ARG A 11 14.29 8.17 -18.88
CA ARG A 11 13.85 7.14 -17.92
C ARG A 11 13.55 7.74 -16.55
N ASN A 12 14.39 8.67 -16.09
CA ASN A 12 14.23 9.36 -14.82
C ASN A 12 12.97 10.23 -14.80
N VAL A 13 12.75 11.05 -15.85
CA VAL A 13 11.54 11.89 -15.96
C VAL A 13 10.26 11.06 -15.93
N ARG A 14 10.25 9.91 -16.63
CA ARG A 14 9.11 8.99 -16.66
C ARG A 14 8.81 8.34 -15.32
N PHE A 15 9.86 8.03 -14.56
CA PHE A 15 9.74 7.54 -13.19
C PHE A 15 9.14 8.62 -12.29
N TRP A 16 9.73 9.81 -12.23
CA TRP A 16 9.24 10.90 -11.38
C TRP A 16 7.81 11.30 -11.70
N HIS A 17 7.44 11.34 -12.97
CA HIS A 17 6.08 11.62 -13.37
C HIS A 17 5.10 10.56 -12.86
N ALA A 18 5.43 9.27 -13.00
CA ALA A 18 4.61 8.19 -12.42
C ALA A 18 4.52 8.27 -10.90
N PHE A 19 5.66 8.52 -10.24
CA PHE A 19 5.77 8.58 -8.79
C PHE A 19 4.95 9.72 -8.19
N VAL A 20 5.03 10.93 -8.76
CA VAL A 20 4.25 12.09 -8.30
C VAL A 20 2.75 11.80 -8.36
N TRP A 21 2.25 11.23 -9.45
CA TRP A 21 0.82 10.91 -9.55
C TRP A 21 0.36 9.83 -8.57
N LEU A 22 1.20 8.82 -8.32
CA LEU A 22 0.91 7.80 -7.31
C LEU A 22 0.98 8.38 -5.88
N LEU A 23 1.88 9.33 -5.62
CA LEU A 23 1.96 10.02 -4.34
C LEU A 23 0.73 10.92 -4.09
N VAL A 24 0.28 11.64 -5.12
CA VAL A 24 -1.01 12.37 -5.07
C VAL A 24 -2.16 11.41 -4.76
N GLY A 25 -2.14 10.21 -5.35
CA GLY A 25 -3.09 9.14 -5.03
C GLY A 25 -3.04 8.69 -3.57
N ALA A 26 -1.84 8.47 -3.02
CA ALA A 26 -1.66 8.13 -1.61
C ALA A 26 -2.22 9.21 -0.67
N VAL A 27 -1.92 10.49 -0.95
CA VAL A 27 -2.47 11.61 -0.18
C VAL A 27 -4.00 11.68 -0.30
N THR A 28 -4.54 11.52 -1.51
CA THR A 28 -5.99 11.54 -1.75
C THR A 28 -6.70 10.43 -0.98
N TYR A 29 -6.14 9.21 -1.02
CA TYR A 29 -6.64 8.09 -0.25
C TYR A 29 -6.61 8.37 1.26
N ALA A 30 -5.48 8.86 1.77
CA ALA A 30 -5.31 9.11 3.20
C ALA A 30 -6.30 10.18 3.71
N VAL A 31 -6.49 11.26 2.96
CA VAL A 31 -7.48 12.29 3.28
C VAL A 31 -8.90 11.72 3.25
N ALA A 32 -9.26 10.98 2.19
CA ALA A 32 -10.59 10.38 2.08
C ALA A 32 -10.90 9.43 3.24
N LEU A 33 -9.90 8.66 3.66
CA LEU A 33 -10.03 7.73 4.75
C LEU A 33 -10.06 8.44 6.11
N ALA A 34 -9.22 9.44 6.35
CA ALA A 34 -9.30 10.27 7.56
C ALA A 34 -10.70 10.89 7.70
N VAL A 35 -11.26 11.40 6.61
CA VAL A 35 -12.65 11.89 6.58
C VAL A 35 -13.65 10.79 6.90
N ALA A 36 -13.51 9.59 6.30
CA ALA A 36 -14.40 8.47 6.59
C ALA A 36 -14.34 8.06 8.07
N VAL A 37 -13.16 8.01 8.68
CA VAL A 37 -12.98 7.71 10.10
C VAL A 37 -13.62 8.77 10.99
N LEU A 38 -13.52 10.06 10.61
CA LEU A 38 -14.15 11.15 11.35
C LEU A 38 -15.68 11.12 11.27
N LEU A 39 -16.24 10.68 10.14
CA LEU A 39 -17.68 10.59 9.93
C LEU A 39 -18.30 9.34 10.57
N TYR A 40 -17.53 8.27 10.75
CA TYR A 40 -17.96 7.02 11.38
C TYR A 40 -17.09 6.72 12.61
N PRO A 41 -17.38 7.35 13.76
CA PRO A 41 -16.52 7.30 14.93
C PRO A 41 -16.61 5.97 15.70
N ASP A 42 -17.60 5.10 15.41
CA ASP A 42 -17.65 3.77 16.03
C ASP A 42 -16.46 2.95 15.52
N PRO A 43 -15.52 2.58 16.40
CA PRO A 43 -14.34 1.86 16.00
C PRO A 43 -14.67 0.54 15.34
N LYS A 44 -15.80 -0.10 15.66
CA LYS A 44 -16.18 -1.41 15.09
C LYS A 44 -16.45 -1.33 13.58
N ASP A 45 -17.02 -0.22 13.12
CA ASP A 45 -17.36 -0.01 11.71
C ASP A 45 -16.09 0.31 10.88
N VAL A 46 -15.07 0.86 11.52
CA VAL A 46 -13.80 1.24 10.89
C VAL A 46 -12.75 0.12 10.99
N LEU A 47 -12.74 -0.60 12.11
CA LEU A 47 -11.79 -1.67 12.45
C LEU A 47 -12.13 -3.00 11.81
N ALA A 48 -13.32 -3.17 11.21
CA ALA A 48 -13.70 -4.39 10.52
C ALA A 48 -12.56 -4.79 9.53
N PRO A 49 -11.68 -5.74 9.89
CA PRO A 49 -10.40 -5.98 9.20
C PRO A 49 -10.60 -6.57 7.80
N VAL A 50 -11.84 -6.92 7.50
CA VAL A 50 -12.30 -7.55 6.27
C VAL A 50 -13.19 -6.60 5.46
N ILE A 51 -13.74 -5.53 6.06
CA ILE A 51 -14.80 -4.68 5.47
C ILE A 51 -14.69 -3.20 5.96
N GLY A 52 -13.48 -2.69 6.21
CA GLY A 52 -13.29 -1.30 6.62
C GLY A 52 -13.35 -0.30 5.43
N PRO A 53 -13.58 1.01 5.68
CA PRO A 53 -13.56 2.05 4.65
C PRO A 53 -12.28 2.06 3.80
N SER A 54 -11.15 1.67 4.39
CA SER A 54 -9.85 1.52 3.73
C SER A 54 -9.88 0.61 2.50
N LEU A 55 -10.68 -0.46 2.53
CA LEU A 55 -10.79 -1.40 1.42
C LEU A 55 -11.60 -0.80 0.27
N TYR A 56 -12.71 -0.14 0.57
CA TYR A 56 -13.56 0.52 -0.43
C TYR A 56 -12.87 1.72 -1.10
N LEU A 57 -12.02 2.41 -0.35
CA LEU A 57 -11.29 3.58 -0.85
C LEU A 57 -10.02 3.19 -1.62
N THR A 58 -9.59 1.93 -1.59
CA THR A 58 -8.35 1.46 -2.24
C THR A 58 -8.21 1.92 -3.70
N PRO A 59 -9.26 1.91 -4.54
CA PRO A 59 -9.16 2.42 -5.91
C PRO A 59 -8.72 3.90 -6.02
N LEU A 60 -9.01 4.74 -5.01
CA LEU A 60 -8.63 6.16 -5.01
C LEU A 60 -7.11 6.36 -5.10
N PHE A 61 -6.33 5.43 -4.55
CA PHE A 61 -4.87 5.46 -4.65
C PHE A 61 -4.39 5.48 -6.10
N GLY A 62 -5.03 4.70 -6.99
CA GLY A 62 -4.63 4.60 -8.39
C GLY A 62 -5.20 5.70 -9.29
N MET A 63 -6.28 6.35 -8.89
CA MET A 63 -7.06 7.23 -9.79
C MET A 63 -6.24 8.36 -10.42
N PRO A 64 -5.43 9.15 -9.68
CA PRO A 64 -4.65 10.22 -10.30
C PRO A 64 -3.67 9.70 -11.37
N TYR A 65 -3.05 8.54 -11.12
CA TYR A 65 -2.18 7.87 -12.09
C TYR A 65 -2.97 7.35 -13.31
N LEU A 66 -4.19 6.84 -13.12
CA LEU A 66 -5.07 6.41 -14.22
C LEU A 66 -5.46 7.58 -15.13
N PHE A 67 -5.79 8.74 -14.57
CA PHE A 67 -6.09 9.94 -15.34
C PHE A 67 -4.85 10.44 -16.10
N ALA A 68 -3.70 10.52 -15.44
CA ALA A 68 -2.43 10.90 -16.07
C ALA A 68 -2.01 9.94 -17.20
N SER A 69 -2.50 8.70 -17.18
CA SER A 69 -2.14 7.65 -18.12
C SER A 69 -3.23 7.27 -19.12
N ALA A 70 -4.36 7.99 -19.17
CA ALA A 70 -5.56 7.69 -19.96
C ALA A 70 -5.30 7.39 -21.44
N ARG A 71 -4.29 8.04 -22.05
CA ARG A 71 -3.96 7.91 -23.48
C ARG A 71 -2.78 6.96 -23.75
N GLN A 72 -2.38 6.14 -22.78
CA GLN A 72 -1.26 5.23 -22.93
C GLN A 72 -1.72 3.80 -23.22
N ARG A 73 -0.92 3.06 -24.00
CA ARG A 73 -1.17 1.64 -24.25
C ARG A 73 -1.19 0.87 -22.92
N GLY A 74 -2.15 -0.05 -22.80
CA GLY A 74 -2.33 -0.83 -21.57
C GLY A 74 -3.11 -0.11 -20.47
N TRP A 75 -3.72 1.05 -20.75
CA TRP A 75 -4.55 1.77 -19.79
C TRP A 75 -5.66 0.90 -19.18
N VAL A 76 -6.40 0.13 -19.98
CA VAL A 76 -7.45 -0.78 -19.47
C VAL A 76 -6.88 -1.77 -18.43
N ARG A 77 -5.69 -2.32 -18.66
CA ARG A 77 -5.04 -3.22 -17.69
C ARG A 77 -4.66 -2.50 -16.40
N ARG A 78 -4.25 -1.23 -16.49
CA ARG A 78 -4.00 -0.39 -15.31
C ARG A 78 -5.29 -0.11 -14.55
N VAL A 79 -6.39 0.19 -15.25
CA VAL A 79 -7.71 0.38 -14.63
C VAL A 79 -8.12 -0.88 -13.86
N VAL A 80 -8.02 -2.05 -14.49
CA VAL A 80 -8.29 -3.34 -13.84
C VAL A 80 -7.35 -3.57 -12.65
N TYR A 81 -6.07 -3.27 -12.81
CA TYR A 81 -5.09 -3.42 -11.74
C TYR A 81 -5.43 -2.55 -10.53
N PHE A 82 -5.59 -1.24 -10.72
CA PHE A 82 -5.81 -0.30 -9.62
C PHE A 82 -7.21 -0.37 -9.01
N SER A 83 -8.23 -0.77 -9.77
CA SER A 83 -9.62 -0.80 -9.28
C SER A 83 -10.00 -2.14 -8.67
N VAL A 84 -9.50 -3.24 -9.23
CA VAL A 84 -9.90 -4.61 -8.85
C VAL A 84 -8.75 -5.34 -8.20
N VAL A 85 -7.63 -5.52 -8.92
CA VAL A 85 -6.57 -6.43 -8.47
C VAL A 85 -5.89 -5.93 -7.21
N LEU A 86 -5.59 -4.63 -7.14
CA LEU A 86 -4.96 -4.02 -5.98
C LEU A 86 -5.91 -4.01 -4.78
N THR A 87 -7.21 -3.80 -5.00
CA THR A 87 -8.24 -3.93 -3.97
C THR A 87 -8.30 -5.36 -3.43
N CYS A 88 -8.38 -6.37 -4.29
CA CYS A 88 -8.37 -7.78 -3.88
C CYS A 88 -7.08 -8.15 -3.14
N ALA A 89 -5.92 -7.64 -3.60
CA ALA A 89 -4.64 -7.84 -2.93
C ALA A 89 -4.64 -7.22 -1.53
N HIS A 90 -5.20 -6.01 -1.39
CA HIS A 90 -5.31 -5.31 -0.11
C HIS A 90 -6.27 -6.05 0.86
N VAL A 91 -7.42 -6.52 0.38
CA VAL A 91 -8.34 -7.36 1.16
C VAL A 91 -7.65 -8.64 1.63
N ALA A 92 -6.97 -9.36 0.73
CA ALA A 92 -6.28 -10.60 1.07
C ALA A 92 -5.15 -10.37 2.09
N ALA A 93 -4.39 -9.28 1.95
CA ALA A 93 -3.33 -8.92 2.89
C ALA A 93 -3.87 -8.63 4.29
N ASN A 94 -4.94 -7.83 4.39
CA ASN A 94 -5.59 -7.54 5.67
C ASN A 94 -6.21 -8.79 6.29
N TYR A 95 -6.87 -9.63 5.49
CA TYR A 95 -7.43 -10.89 5.97
C TYR A 95 -6.35 -11.82 6.54
N LEU A 96 -5.20 -11.95 5.87
CA LEU A 96 -4.09 -12.77 6.36
C LEU A 96 -3.46 -12.21 7.63
N ALA A 97 -3.27 -10.88 7.70
CA ALA A 97 -2.78 -10.22 8.92
C ALA A 97 -3.75 -10.44 10.08
N TRP A 98 -5.05 -10.22 9.86
CA TRP A 98 -6.10 -10.45 10.85
C TRP A 98 -6.15 -11.90 11.31
N ARG A 99 -6.12 -12.86 10.39
CA ARG A 99 -6.11 -14.28 10.73
C ARG A 99 -4.90 -14.64 11.58
N HIS A 100 -3.73 -14.07 11.27
CA HIS A 100 -2.53 -14.26 12.09
C HIS A 100 -2.71 -13.65 13.48
N ALA A 101 -3.26 -12.44 13.58
CA ALA A 101 -3.57 -11.79 14.85
C ALA A 101 -4.54 -12.63 15.71
N MET A 102 -5.65 -13.10 15.14
CA MET A 102 -6.61 -13.94 15.86
C MET A 102 -6.01 -15.24 16.42
N LEU A 103 -5.02 -15.82 15.74
CA LEU A 103 -4.34 -17.03 16.21
C LEU A 103 -3.23 -16.77 17.23
N SER A 104 -2.73 -15.53 17.30
CA SER A 104 -1.56 -15.18 18.10
C SER A 104 -1.87 -14.26 19.28
N TYR A 105 -3.03 -13.60 19.29
CA TYR A 105 -3.44 -12.70 20.36
C TYR A 105 -3.99 -13.50 21.54
N SER A 106 -3.32 -13.40 22.68
CA SER A 106 -3.79 -13.91 23.97
C SER A 106 -4.88 -13.00 24.55
N PHE A 107 -5.80 -13.58 25.31
CA PHE A 107 -6.85 -12.84 26.03
C PHE A 107 -6.29 -11.92 27.13
N GLU A 108 -5.07 -12.19 27.62
CA GLU A 108 -4.35 -11.33 28.57
C GLU A 108 -3.15 -10.63 27.90
N PRO A 109 -2.88 -9.34 28.22
CA PRO A 109 -1.70 -8.64 27.72
C PRO A 109 -0.41 -9.29 28.25
N GLY A 110 0.36 -9.92 27.35
CA GLY A 110 1.65 -10.52 27.68
C GLY A 110 2.83 -9.57 27.43
N THR A 111 4.02 -9.94 27.91
CA THR A 111 5.28 -9.20 27.67
C THR A 111 5.76 -9.22 26.21
N GLN A 112 5.11 -9.98 25.33
CA GLN A 112 5.49 -10.14 23.91
C GLN A 112 4.55 -9.44 22.92
N THR A 113 3.78 -8.44 23.36
CA THR A 113 2.84 -7.69 22.49
C THR A 113 3.53 -7.10 21.26
N TRP A 114 4.69 -6.43 21.44
CA TRP A 114 5.43 -5.81 20.33
C TRP A 114 5.87 -6.82 19.26
N VAL A 115 6.40 -7.98 19.67
CA VAL A 115 6.88 -9.03 18.73
C VAL A 115 5.71 -9.60 17.93
N ARG A 116 4.55 -9.78 18.58
CA ARG A 116 3.32 -10.25 17.94
C ARG A 116 2.76 -9.23 16.95
N ASP A 117 2.75 -7.96 17.33
CA ASP A 117 2.27 -6.87 16.47
C ASP A 117 3.19 -6.71 15.25
N LEU A 118 4.51 -6.85 15.45
CA LEU A 118 5.50 -6.90 14.38
C LEU A 118 5.23 -8.08 13.44
N GLY A 119 4.99 -9.27 13.97
CA GLY A 119 4.65 -10.46 13.18
C GLY A 119 3.38 -10.27 12.34
N THR A 120 2.33 -9.72 12.94
CA THR A 120 1.06 -9.40 12.28
C THR A 120 1.25 -8.42 11.13
N GLY A 121 1.97 -7.33 11.38
CA GLY A 121 2.29 -6.33 10.36
C GLY A 121 3.18 -6.90 9.24
N ALA A 122 4.13 -7.77 9.58
CA ALA A 122 4.99 -8.44 8.60
C ALA A 122 4.19 -9.36 7.68
N VAL A 123 3.24 -10.15 8.20
CA VAL A 123 2.37 -11.01 7.38
C VAL A 123 1.56 -10.18 6.40
N GLY A 124 0.93 -9.10 6.86
CA GLY A 124 0.16 -8.19 6.00
C GLY A 124 1.04 -7.51 4.95
N GLY A 125 2.18 -6.95 5.37
CA GLY A 125 3.13 -6.28 4.48
C GLY A 125 3.71 -7.21 3.41
N PHE A 126 4.06 -8.44 3.78
CA PHE A 126 4.56 -9.46 2.86
C PHE A 126 3.49 -9.88 1.85
N ALA A 127 2.31 -10.28 2.32
CA ALA A 127 1.21 -10.70 1.44
C ALA A 127 0.80 -9.57 0.48
N GLY A 128 0.65 -8.35 1.00
CA GLY A 128 0.34 -7.16 0.22
C GLY A 128 1.42 -6.84 -0.80
N GLY A 129 2.70 -6.85 -0.39
CA GLY A 129 3.83 -6.59 -1.28
C GLY A 129 3.96 -7.62 -2.41
N VAL A 130 3.84 -8.91 -2.08
CA VAL A 130 3.89 -10.00 -3.07
C VAL A 130 2.75 -9.85 -4.08
N LEU A 131 1.51 -9.73 -3.60
CA LEU A 131 0.34 -9.64 -4.48
C LEU A 131 0.38 -8.36 -5.31
N ALA A 132 0.65 -7.20 -4.71
CA ALA A 132 0.67 -5.93 -5.42
C ALA A 132 1.76 -5.91 -6.51
N LEU A 133 2.98 -6.40 -6.22
CA LEU A 133 4.10 -6.27 -7.15
C LEU A 133 4.20 -7.42 -8.16
N MET A 134 3.96 -8.67 -7.76
CA MET A 134 4.05 -9.81 -8.68
C MET A 134 2.91 -9.82 -9.70
N LEU A 135 1.70 -9.38 -9.32
CA LEU A 135 0.57 -9.36 -10.25
C LEU A 135 0.76 -8.37 -11.41
N LEU A 136 1.64 -7.37 -11.27
CA LEU A 136 2.03 -6.51 -12.40
C LEU A 136 2.70 -7.31 -13.52
N VAL A 137 3.47 -8.34 -13.18
CA VAL A 137 4.11 -9.22 -14.16
C VAL A 137 3.07 -10.09 -14.83
N SER A 138 2.18 -10.72 -14.05
CA SER A 138 1.09 -11.57 -14.57
C SER A 138 0.15 -10.81 -15.51
N LEU A 139 -0.16 -9.55 -15.18
CA LEU A 139 -0.99 -8.66 -16.01
C LEU A 139 -0.21 -8.01 -17.15
N ARG A 140 1.08 -8.31 -17.31
CA ARG A 140 1.97 -7.73 -18.32
C ARG A 140 1.99 -6.19 -18.27
N LEU A 141 1.93 -5.63 -17.06
CA LEU A 141 2.10 -4.21 -16.74
C LEU A 141 3.57 -3.87 -16.42
N ALA A 142 4.36 -4.87 -16.04
CA ALA A 142 5.80 -4.78 -15.86
C ALA A 142 6.52 -5.91 -16.62
N PRO A 143 7.72 -5.67 -17.19
CA PRO A 143 8.48 -6.71 -17.88
C PRO A 143 9.14 -7.65 -16.87
N PHE A 144 9.27 -8.95 -17.19
CA PHE A 144 9.93 -9.93 -16.32
C PHE A 144 11.43 -10.04 -16.60
N THR A 145 12.18 -9.02 -16.21
CA THR A 145 13.65 -8.96 -16.36
C THR A 145 14.34 -9.13 -15.01
N ALA A 146 15.66 -9.39 -15.01
CA ALA A 146 16.45 -9.44 -13.77
C ALA A 146 16.33 -8.14 -12.95
N ALA A 147 16.32 -6.98 -13.61
CA ALA A 147 16.12 -5.69 -12.95
C ALA A 147 14.74 -5.58 -12.30
N SER A 148 13.67 -5.98 -12.99
CA SER A 148 12.32 -5.97 -12.42
C SER A 148 12.20 -6.93 -11.23
N ARG A 149 12.81 -8.11 -11.31
CA ARG A 149 12.82 -9.07 -10.18
C ARG A 149 13.49 -8.48 -8.95
N ALA A 150 14.65 -7.82 -9.11
CA ALA A 150 15.34 -7.16 -8.01
C ALA A 150 14.48 -6.05 -7.38
N ILE A 151 13.84 -5.22 -8.20
CA ILE A 151 12.92 -4.17 -7.75
C ILE A 151 11.75 -4.77 -6.97
N ILE A 152 11.16 -5.86 -7.46
CA ILE A 152 10.04 -6.54 -6.78
C ILE A 152 10.49 -7.13 -5.44
N LEU A 153 11.62 -7.84 -5.39
CA LEU A 153 12.13 -8.43 -4.15
C LEU A 153 12.44 -7.36 -3.10
N PHE A 154 13.12 -6.29 -3.50
CA PHE A 154 13.40 -5.17 -2.61
C PHE A 154 12.12 -4.47 -2.16
N GLY A 155 11.14 -4.33 -3.06
CA GLY A 155 9.82 -3.80 -2.73
C GLY A 155 9.06 -4.65 -1.73
N ILE A 156 9.02 -5.98 -1.91
CA ILE A 156 8.40 -6.89 -0.94
C ILE A 156 9.07 -6.75 0.42
N ALA A 157 10.41 -6.75 0.48
CA ALA A 157 11.15 -6.62 1.73
C ALA A 157 10.83 -5.28 2.43
N ALA A 158 10.86 -4.17 1.69
CA ALA A 158 10.56 -2.84 2.24
C ALA A 158 9.12 -2.72 2.74
N LEU A 159 8.13 -3.21 1.97
CA LEU A 159 6.72 -3.19 2.36
C LEU A 159 6.43 -4.13 3.54
N THR A 160 7.15 -5.24 3.65
CA THR A 160 7.10 -6.13 4.82
C THR A 160 7.62 -5.42 6.06
N ALA A 161 8.79 -4.80 5.96
CA ALA A 161 9.40 -4.07 7.08
C ALA A 161 8.53 -2.90 7.54
N LEU A 162 7.98 -2.11 6.61
CA LEU A 162 7.08 -1.01 6.94
C LEU A 162 5.76 -1.50 7.54
N GLY A 163 5.20 -2.61 7.04
CA GLY A 163 4.02 -3.22 7.64
C GLY A 163 4.28 -3.65 9.08
N ALA A 164 5.41 -4.32 9.31
CA ALA A 164 5.83 -4.82 10.62
C ALA A 164 6.04 -3.67 11.63
N LEU A 165 6.87 -2.68 11.27
CA LEU A 165 7.18 -1.53 12.11
C LEU A 165 5.97 -0.63 12.32
N GLY A 166 5.19 -0.36 11.27
CA GLY A 166 3.98 0.44 11.38
C GLY A 166 2.99 -0.18 12.35
N MET A 167 2.79 -1.49 12.29
CA MET A 167 1.89 -2.19 13.21
C MET A 167 2.42 -2.13 14.66
N ALA A 168 3.69 -2.47 14.88
CA ALA A 168 4.27 -2.55 16.22
C ALA A 168 4.40 -1.17 16.89
N GLU A 169 5.05 -0.21 16.23
CA GLU A 169 5.27 1.13 16.76
C GLU A 169 3.98 1.93 16.80
N GLY A 170 3.15 1.80 15.75
CA GLY A 170 1.89 2.52 15.69
C GLY A 170 0.95 2.12 16.82
N LEU A 171 0.80 0.82 17.10
CA LEU A 171 -0.08 0.35 18.17
C LEU A 171 0.44 0.76 19.56
N GLN A 172 1.76 0.73 19.77
CA GLN A 172 2.36 1.21 21.01
C GLN A 172 2.19 2.72 21.22
N LEU A 173 2.43 3.53 20.18
CA LEU A 173 2.37 4.99 20.30
C LEU A 173 0.95 5.52 20.53
N THR A 174 -0.06 4.78 20.04
CA THR A 174 -1.44 5.25 20.04
C THR A 174 -2.31 4.58 21.09
N ASN A 175 -1.83 3.53 21.73
CA ASN A 175 -2.63 2.66 22.59
C ASN A 175 -3.96 2.27 21.91
N ALA A 176 -3.96 2.04 20.61
CA ALA A 176 -5.19 1.85 19.83
C ALA A 176 -6.01 0.61 20.23
N LEU A 177 -5.45 -0.28 21.06
CA LEU A 177 -6.12 -1.47 21.59
C LEU A 177 -6.72 -1.26 23.00
N GLU A 178 -6.60 -0.07 23.60
CA GLU A 178 -7.24 0.26 24.89
C GLU A 178 -8.77 0.43 24.75
N TYR A 179 -9.49 0.17 25.85
CA TYR A 179 -10.97 0.14 25.91
C TYR A 179 -11.69 1.42 25.46
N GLU A 180 -11.00 2.57 25.39
CA GLU A 180 -11.52 3.82 24.82
C GLU A 180 -10.75 4.19 23.54
N LEU A 181 -11.17 3.63 22.41
CA LEU A 181 -10.69 4.04 21.10
C LEU A 181 -11.09 5.49 20.81
N ARG A 182 -10.13 6.41 20.91
CA ARG A 182 -10.29 7.80 20.44
C ARG A 182 -10.01 7.85 18.93
N SER A 183 -10.95 8.37 18.15
CA SER A 183 -10.84 8.49 16.69
C SER A 183 -9.54 9.16 16.23
N SER A 184 -9.06 10.18 16.96
CA SER A 184 -7.79 10.86 16.65
C SER A 184 -6.54 9.97 16.80
N ARG A 185 -6.50 9.11 17.83
CA ARG A 185 -5.41 8.14 18.03
C ARG A 185 -5.42 7.09 16.92
N PHE A 186 -6.61 6.69 16.50
CA PHE A 186 -6.79 5.75 15.40
C PHE A 186 -6.37 6.34 14.04
N VAL A 187 -6.74 7.58 13.73
CA VAL A 187 -6.29 8.28 12.52
C VAL A 187 -4.76 8.37 12.50
N PHE A 188 -4.14 8.74 13.62
CA PHE A 188 -2.69 8.83 13.72
C PHE A 188 -2.00 7.47 13.52
N TRP A 189 -2.50 6.41 14.17
CA TRP A 189 -2.01 5.04 13.96
C TRP A 189 -2.09 4.66 12.48
N PHE A 190 -3.25 4.89 11.88
CA PHE A 190 -3.50 4.59 10.48
C PHE A 190 -2.51 5.32 9.56
N GLU A 191 -2.29 6.61 9.77
CA GLU A 191 -1.34 7.41 9.01
C GLU A 191 0.09 6.88 9.17
N CYS A 192 0.50 6.49 10.38
CA CYS A 192 1.82 5.90 10.64
C CYS A 192 2.04 4.57 9.89
N VAL A 193 0.99 3.76 9.68
CA VAL A 193 1.10 2.51 8.92
C VAL A 193 0.98 2.76 7.41
N HIS A 194 -0.12 3.39 7.00
CA HIS A 194 -0.53 3.38 5.60
C HIS A 194 0.19 4.43 4.75
N LEU A 195 0.50 5.63 5.27
CA LEU A 195 1.17 6.64 4.44
C LEU A 195 2.59 6.21 4.04
N PRO A 196 3.47 5.77 4.97
CA PRO A 196 4.79 5.26 4.59
C PRO A 196 4.69 4.05 3.66
N TRP A 197 3.77 3.14 3.95
CA TRP A 197 3.57 1.94 3.13
C TRP A 197 3.10 2.29 1.70
N GLN A 198 2.16 3.22 1.55
CA GLN A 198 1.67 3.67 0.25
C GLN A 198 2.70 4.47 -0.53
N ALA A 199 3.47 5.34 0.12
CA ALA A 199 4.57 6.06 -0.52
C ALA A 199 5.65 5.07 -1.03
N CYS A 200 5.97 4.06 -0.22
CA CYS A 200 6.86 2.97 -0.60
C CYS A 200 6.31 2.18 -1.80
N LEU A 201 5.04 1.77 -1.75
CA LEU A 201 4.38 1.09 -2.86
C LEU A 201 4.41 1.96 -4.13
N ALA A 202 4.03 3.23 -4.03
CA ALA A 202 4.06 4.20 -5.13
C ALA A 202 5.44 4.27 -5.80
N PHE A 203 6.51 4.26 -5.02
CA PHE A 203 7.88 4.25 -5.51
C PHE A 203 8.17 3.01 -6.38
N PHE A 204 7.84 1.82 -5.87
CA PHE A 204 8.06 0.56 -6.61
C PHE A 204 7.15 0.45 -7.85
N LEU A 205 5.89 0.83 -7.74
CA LEU A 205 4.95 0.87 -8.86
C LEU A 205 5.42 1.84 -9.95
N ALA A 206 5.94 3.01 -9.58
CA ALA A 206 6.49 3.98 -10.52
C ALA A 206 7.71 3.44 -11.28
N TRP A 207 8.57 2.67 -10.59
CA TRP A 207 9.71 2.00 -11.22
C TRP A 207 9.28 0.93 -12.23
N LEU A 208 8.23 0.17 -11.91
CA LEU A 208 7.76 -0.96 -12.70
C LEU A 208 6.86 -0.55 -13.87
N MET A 209 6.01 0.46 -13.70
CA MET A 209 4.98 0.88 -14.68
C MET A 209 5.24 2.22 -15.36
N ARG A 210 6.47 2.76 -15.27
CA ARG A 210 6.91 4.07 -15.79
C ARG A 210 6.04 4.65 -16.92
N LEU A 211 5.57 5.88 -16.77
CA LEU A 211 4.75 6.55 -17.78
C LEU A 211 5.59 6.98 -18.98
N GLY A 212 5.26 6.57 -20.20
CA GLY A 212 6.06 6.82 -21.42
C GLY A 212 5.21 7.23 -22.63
N ARG A 213 5.87 7.85 -23.64
CA ARG A 213 5.23 8.54 -24.78
C ARG A 213 4.12 7.72 -25.44
N ARG A 214 3.06 8.44 -25.84
CA ARG A 214 2.04 8.02 -26.81
C ARG A 214 2.76 7.38 -28.01
N ALA A 215 2.39 6.14 -28.33
CA ALA A 215 2.65 5.59 -29.66
C ALA A 215 1.66 6.23 -30.62
#